data_AF-D4LSK5-F1
#
_entry.id   AF-D4LSK5-F1
#
_cell.length_a   1.000
_cell.length_b   1.000
_cell.length_c   1.000
_cell.angle_alpha   90.00
_cell.angle_beta   90.00
_cell.angle_gamma   90.00
#
_symmetry.space_group_name_H-M   'P 1'
#
loop_
_entity.id
_entity.type
_entity.pdbx_description
1 polymer ?
#
loop_
_entity_poly.entity_id
_entity_poly.type
_entity_poly.pdbx_seq_one_letter_code
_entity_poly.pdbx_strand_id
1 'polypeptide(L)'
;MSIQIRKDRCVGCGKCQEVCPGTLIQIIDKKAVMKYPKNCWGCVSCVKECKAGAIEFYLGADIGGMGGTMNVTQKGDLLNWNITRADGSELVISVDRRNSNKY
;
A
#
# COMPACT_ATOMS: atom_id res chain seq x y z
N MET A 1 -12.40 4.93 -1.96
CA MET A 1 -10.97 5.26 -2.14
C MET A 1 -10.19 4.09 -1.56
N SER A 2 -9.40 3.40 -2.37
CA SER A 2 -8.83 2.11 -1.96
C SER A 2 -7.50 2.23 -1.20
N ILE A 3 -6.87 3.40 -1.19
CA ILE A 3 -5.61 3.64 -0.46
C ILE A 3 -5.70 4.87 0.44
N GLN A 4 -4.95 4.88 1.53
CA GLN A 4 -4.74 6.01 2.43
C GLN A 4 -3.25 6.39 2.44
N ILE A 5 -2.96 7.69 2.36
CA ILE A 5 -1.58 8.21 2.40
C ILE A 5 -1.34 8.93 3.74
N ARG A 6 -0.40 8.40 4.52
CA ARG A 6 0.09 8.93 5.80
C ARG A 6 1.13 10.02 5.54
N LYS A 7 0.71 11.28 5.54
CA LYS A 7 1.58 12.44 5.27
C LYS A 7 2.73 12.57 6.27
N ASP A 8 2.51 12.15 7.51
CA ASP A 8 3.50 12.08 8.59
C ASP A 8 4.66 11.13 8.26
N ARG A 9 4.38 10.00 7.60
CA ARG A 9 5.39 9.00 7.21
C ARG A 9 5.96 9.22 5.81
N CYS A 10 5.26 9.94 4.94
CA CYS A 10 5.67 10.15 3.56
C CYS A 10 6.96 10.98 3.48
N VAL A 11 8.00 10.46 2.83
CA VAL A 11 9.29 11.13 2.63
C VAL A 11 9.42 11.86 1.28
N GLY A 12 8.35 11.88 0.47
CA GLY A 12 8.34 12.62 -0.80
C GLY A 12 9.14 11.99 -1.94
N CYS A 13 9.50 10.71 -1.86
CA CYS A 13 10.43 10.07 -2.80
C CYS A 13 9.90 9.84 -4.23
N GLY A 14 8.62 10.10 -4.51
CA GLY A 14 8.07 9.99 -5.87
C GLY A 14 7.75 8.58 -6.39
N LYS A 15 8.25 7.51 -5.76
CA LYS A 15 8.07 6.13 -6.27
C LYS A 15 6.63 5.71 -6.48
N CYS A 16 5.73 6.10 -5.57
CA CYS A 16 4.30 5.84 -5.72
C CYS A 16 3.65 6.55 -6.93
N GLN A 17 4.16 7.72 -7.34
CA GLN A 17 3.74 8.42 -8.55
C GLN A 17 4.24 7.68 -9.79
N GLU A 18 5.51 7.25 -9.81
CA GLU A 18 6.13 6.53 -10.94
C GLU A 18 5.40 5.22 -11.28
N VAL A 19 4.99 4.44 -10.27
CA VAL A 19 4.40 3.11 -10.46
C VAL A 19 2.88 3.09 -10.55
N CYS A 20 2.21 4.24 -10.39
CA CYS A 20 0.75 4.29 -10.47
C CYS A 20 0.31 4.20 -11.93
N PRO A 21 -0.30 3.08 -12.38
CA PRO A 21 -0.66 2.90 -13.79
C PRO A 21 -1.74 3.89 -14.25
N GLY A 22 -2.56 4.39 -13.32
CA GLY A 22 -3.57 5.41 -13.61
C GLY A 22 -3.08 6.85 -13.49
N THR A 23 -1.79 7.08 -13.17
CA THR A 23 -1.23 8.44 -12.98
C THR A 23 -2.03 9.27 -11.94
N LEU A 24 -2.50 8.61 -10.88
CA LEU A 24 -3.46 9.19 -9.93
C LEU A 24 -2.80 9.83 -8.71
N ILE A 25 -1.51 9.59 -8.49
CA ILE A 25 -0.74 10.09 -7.36
C ILE A 25 0.26 11.13 -7.88
N GLN A 26 0.37 12.25 -7.18
CA GLN A 26 1.36 13.30 -7.46
C GLN A 26 2.15 13.67 -6.22
N ILE A 27 3.39 14.14 -6.40
CA ILE A 27 4.17 14.79 -5.34
C ILE A 27 3.87 16.29 -5.35
N ILE A 28 3.32 16.79 -4.25
CA ILE A 28 3.03 18.22 -4.02
C ILE A 28 3.60 18.57 -2.64
N ASP A 29 4.32 19.68 -2.55
CA ASP A 29 4.97 20.13 -1.30
C ASP A 29 5.78 19.01 -0.62
N LYS A 30 6.52 18.25 -1.43
CA LYS A 30 7.34 17.09 -1.01
C LYS A 30 6.52 15.96 -0.35
N LYS A 31 5.22 15.87 -0.60
CA LYS A 31 4.34 14.81 -0.10
C LYS A 31 3.51 14.18 -1.21
N ALA A 32 3.24 12.89 -1.11
CA ALA A 32 2.34 12.21 -2.03
C ALA A 32 0.89 12.63 -1.77
N VAL A 33 0.16 12.92 -2.85
CA VAL A 33 -1.23 13.34 -2.86
C VAL A 33 -1.99 12.54 -3.91
N MET A 34 -3.12 11.96 -3.51
CA MET A 34 -4.03 11.28 -4.42
C MET A 34 -4.94 12.31 -5.10
N LYS A 35 -4.82 12.48 -6.43
CA LYS A 35 -5.60 13.46 -7.20
C LYS A 35 -7.01 12.99 -7.53
N TYR A 36 -7.14 11.73 -7.94
CA TYR A 36 -8.40 11.18 -8.45
C TYR A 36 -8.77 9.88 -7.70
N PRO A 37 -9.17 9.96 -6.43
CA PRO A 37 -9.39 8.80 -5.57
C PRO A 37 -10.48 7.84 -6.08
N LYS A 38 -11.45 8.34 -6.85
CA LYS A 38 -12.53 7.53 -7.45
C LYS A 38 -12.03 6.63 -8.59
N ASN A 39 -10.91 6.98 -9.21
CA ASN A 39 -10.35 6.25 -10.35
C ASN A 39 -9.31 5.21 -9.92
N CYS A 40 -9.08 5.04 -8.61
CA CYS A 40 -8.12 4.08 -8.08
C CYS A 40 -8.61 2.65 -8.33
N TRP A 41 -7.81 1.84 -9.02
CA TRP A 41 -8.14 0.44 -9.31
C TRP A 41 -7.83 -0.52 -8.16
N GLY A 42 -7.22 -0.02 -7.08
CA GLY A 42 -6.80 -0.88 -5.96
C GLY A 42 -5.72 -1.90 -6.32
N CYS A 43 -4.91 -1.66 -7.35
CA CYS A 43 -3.87 -2.59 -7.80
C CYS A 43 -2.66 -2.76 -6.86
N VAL A 44 -2.62 -2.00 -5.75
CA VAL A 44 -1.59 -2.02 -4.70
C VAL A 44 -0.13 -1.77 -5.15
N SER A 45 0.15 -1.37 -6.39
CA SER A 45 1.53 -1.06 -6.84
C SER A 45 2.20 0.02 -5.98
N CYS A 46 1.47 1.10 -5.67
CA CYS A 46 1.98 2.18 -4.82
C CYS A 46 2.23 1.73 -3.37
N VAL A 47 1.47 0.78 -2.85
CA VAL A 47 1.62 0.22 -1.50
C VAL A 47 2.91 -0.61 -1.43
N LYS A 48 3.14 -1.48 -2.42
CA LYS A 48 4.36 -2.31 -2.51
C LYS A 48 5.63 -1.48 -2.60
N GLU A 49 5.60 -0.38 -3.36
CA GLU A 49 6.78 0.46 -3.58
C GLU A 49 7.04 1.47 -2.47
N CYS A 50 6.09 1.68 -1.55
CA CYS A 50 6.25 2.65 -0.47
C CYS A 50 7.11 2.09 0.67
N LYS A 51 8.44 2.12 0.51
CA LYS A 51 9.40 1.69 1.54
C LYS A 51 9.31 2.47 2.86
N ALA A 52 8.74 3.67 2.84
CA ALA A 52 8.49 4.47 4.05
C ALA A 52 7.24 4.02 4.83
N GLY A 53 6.48 3.03 4.33
CA GLY A 53 5.25 2.57 4.99
C GLY A 53 4.18 3.66 5.11
N ALA A 54 4.16 4.59 4.14
CA ALA A 54 3.28 5.75 4.15
C ALA A 54 2.00 5.56 3.35
N ILE A 55 1.81 4.43 2.67
CA ILE A 55 0.61 4.13 1.89
C ILE A 55 0.03 2.81 2.38
N GLU A 56 -1.23 2.84 2.76
CA GLU A 56 -1.99 1.69 3.24
C GLU A 56 -3.14 1.43 2.27
N PHE A 57 -3.45 0.17 2.02
CA PHE A 57 -4.64 -0.26 1.28
C PHE A 57 -5.78 -0.50 2.26
N TYR A 58 -6.95 0.06 1.99
CA TYR A 58 -8.15 -0.15 2.81
C TYR A 58 -8.84 -1.44 2.37
N LEU A 59 -9.02 -2.36 3.32
CA LEU A 59 -9.71 -3.62 3.11
C LEU A 59 -11.20 -3.47 3.42
N GLY A 60 -11.96 -3.13 2.38
CA GLY A 60 -13.41 -2.95 2.47
C GLY A 60 -14.19 -4.26 2.71
N ALA A 61 -15.48 -4.13 2.99
CA ALA A 61 -16.37 -5.27 3.19
C ALA A 61 -16.53 -6.13 1.93
N ASP A 62 -16.38 -5.52 0.75
CA ASP A 62 -16.44 -6.15 -0.57
C ASP A 62 -15.39 -7.25 -0.78
N ILE A 63 -14.27 -7.18 -0.05
CA ILE A 63 -13.21 -8.19 -0.08
C ILE A 63 -13.03 -8.89 1.28
N GLY A 64 -14.02 -8.81 2.17
CA GLY A 64 -13.99 -9.46 3.49
C GLY A 64 -13.06 -8.80 4.51
N GLY A 65 -12.60 -7.57 4.26
CA GLY A 65 -11.62 -6.89 5.10
C GLY A 65 -12.15 -6.27 6.39
N MET A 66 -13.47 -6.10 6.50
CA MET A 66 -14.16 -5.51 7.66
C MET A 66 -13.59 -4.17 8.14
N GLY A 67 -12.99 -3.37 7.24
CA GLY A 67 -12.41 -2.07 7.58
C GLY A 67 -10.95 -2.12 8.06
N GLY A 68 -10.29 -3.26 7.92
CA GLY A 68 -8.84 -3.37 8.14
C GLY A 68 -8.02 -2.60 7.10
N THR A 69 -6.72 -2.55 7.32
CA THR A 69 -5.75 -1.96 6.39
C THR A 69 -4.61 -2.93 6.12
N MET A 70 -3.91 -2.69 5.01
CA MET A 70 -2.75 -3.49 4.63
C MET A 70 -1.62 -2.61 4.10
N ASN A 71 -0.39 -2.91 4.51
CA ASN A 71 0.82 -2.35 3.92
C ASN A 71 1.86 -3.45 3.65
N VAL A 72 3.00 -3.06 3.07
CA VAL A 72 4.09 -3.97 2.76
C VAL A 72 5.38 -3.48 3.40
N THR A 73 6.11 -4.41 3.99
CA THR A 73 7.51 -4.21 4.41
C THR A 73 8.40 -5.23 3.72
N GLN A 74 9.62 -4.82 3.36
CA GLN A 74 10.58 -5.68 2.68
C GLN A 74 11.78 -5.97 3.59
N LYS A 75 12.14 -7.25 3.73
CA LYS A 75 13.36 -7.71 4.42
C LYS A 75 14.13 -8.67 3.51
N GLY A 76 15.14 -8.14 2.83
CA GLY A 76 15.86 -8.90 1.79
C GLY A 76 14.92 -9.33 0.67
N ASP A 77 14.84 -10.64 0.44
CA ASP A 77 13.97 -11.26 -0.56
C ASP A 77 12.52 -11.49 -0.09
N LEU A 78 12.23 -11.27 1.20
CA LEU A 78 10.90 -11.45 1.77
C LEU A 78 10.08 -10.15 1.65
N LEU A 79 8.86 -10.28 1.11
CA LEU A 79 7.80 -9.29 1.23
C LEU A 79 6.84 -9.72 2.33
N ASN A 80 6.78 -8.92 3.39
CA ASN A 80 5.82 -9.09 4.47
C ASN A 80 4.63 -8.19 4.19
N TRP A 81 3.49 -8.81 3.92
CA TRP A 81 2.20 -8.16 3.81
C TRP A 81 1.60 -8.06 5.21
N ASN A 82 1.62 -6.86 5.79
CA ASN A 82 1.12 -6.62 7.12
C ASN A 82 -0.34 -6.19 7.01
N ILE A 83 -1.23 -6.95 7.62
CA ILE A 83 -2.67 -6.71 7.65
C ILE A 83 -3.04 -6.35 9.07
N THR A 84 -3.57 -5.15 9.27
CA THR A 84 -4.15 -4.71 10.54
C THR A 84 -5.66 -4.82 10.42
N ARG A 85 -6.29 -5.70 11.19
CA ARG A 85 -7.74 -5.87 11.20
C ARG A 85 -8.41 -4.70 11.94
N ALA A 86 -9.72 -4.57 11.77
CA ALA A 86 -10.48 -3.50 12.43
C ALA A 86 -10.50 -3.58 13.96
N ASP A 87 -10.26 -4.77 14.54
CA ASP A 87 -10.09 -4.96 15.98
C ASP A 87 -8.67 -4.63 16.49
N GLY A 88 -7.78 -4.19 15.59
CA GLY A 88 -6.38 -3.88 15.87
C GLY A 88 -5.44 -5.08 15.85
N SER A 89 -5.95 -6.31 15.68
CA SER A 89 -5.10 -7.48 15.55
C SER A 89 -4.30 -7.45 14.24
N GLU A 90 -3.04 -7.87 14.31
CA GLU A 90 -2.16 -7.91 13.15
C GLU A 90 -2.00 -9.34 12.61
N LEU A 91 -1.87 -9.46 11.29
CA LEU A 91 -1.51 -10.68 10.58
C LEU A 91 -0.42 -10.33 9.58
N VAL A 92 0.62 -11.16 9.50
CA VAL A 92 1.68 -10.99 8.50
C VAL A 92 1.68 -12.20 7.57
N ILE A 93 1.60 -11.94 6.27
CA ILE A 93 1.81 -12.95 5.22
C ILE A 93 3.16 -12.67 4.56
N SER A 94 4.11 -13.59 4.71
CA SER A 94 5.45 -13.46 4.13
C SER A 94 5.54 -14.22 2.81
N VAL A 95 6.01 -13.54 1.76
CA VAL A 95 6.21 -14.09 0.42
C VAL A 95 7.68 -13.95 0.03
N ASP A 96 8.36 -15.06 -0.32
CA ASP A 96 9.70 -15.01 -0.93
C ASP A 96 9.57 -14.60 -2.40
N ARG A 97 10.12 -13.43 -2.74
CA ARG A 97 10.05 -12.88 -4.10
C ARG A 97 10.68 -13.78 -5.15
N ARG A 98 11.70 -14.56 -4.78
CA ARG A 98 12.39 -15.51 -5.68
C ARG A 98 11.53 -16.74 -5.96
N ASN A 99 10.50 -16.96 -5.15
CA ASN A 99 9.63 -18.11 -5.25
C ASN A 99 8.16 -17.77 -4.95
N SER A 100 7.69 -16.68 -5.56
CA SER A 100 6.38 -16.08 -5.23
C SER A 100 5.18 -16.98 -5.52
N ASN A 101 5.36 -18.07 -6.27
CA ASN A 101 4.31 -18.99 -6.70
C ASN A 101 4.35 -20.35 -5.99
N LYS A 102 5.16 -20.49 -4.92
CA LYS A 102 5.09 -21.67 -4.04
C LYS A 102 3.85 -21.55 -3.15
N TYR A 103 2.76 -22.14 -3.62
CA TYR A 103 1.56 -22.41 -2.81
C TYR A 103 1.70 -23.74 -2.08
#